data_AF-A0A1B9ACH2-F1
#
_entry.id   AF-A0A1B9ACH2-F1
#
_cell.length_a   1.000
_cell.length_b   1.000
_cell.length_c   1.000
_cell.angle_alpha   90.00
_cell.angle_beta   90.00
_cell.angle_gamma   90.00
#
_symmetry.space_group_name_H-M   'P 1'
#
loop_
_entity.id
_entity.type
_entity.pdbx_description
1 polymer ?
#
loop_
_entity_poly.entity_id
_entity_poly.type
_entity_poly.pdbx_seq_one_letter_code
_entity_poly.pdbx_strand_id
1 'polypeptide(L)'
;MYFHLSAALLFWSIGLLIPAPNDHASLTFVLMGFITFLLFLNECLETTKQKLLKDALNAEKKNIRELSSFTGRLVGIQNNKSPFSDCFTYIIFFNGEYEVPLFCKREEVIKKIQQLDEGTCLTVYYSNYILIEVESVHRMDLESVAQDEQLSV
;
A
#
# COMPACT_ATOMS: atom_id res chain seq x y z
N MET A 1 -17.86 -9.99 3.95
CA MET A 1 -17.24 -10.04 2.61
C MET A 1 -18.08 -10.83 1.60
N TYR A 2 -18.14 -12.18 1.64
CA TYR A 2 -18.83 -12.95 0.58
C TYR A 2 -20.35 -12.70 0.47
N PHE A 3 -21.02 -12.32 1.56
CA PHE A 3 -22.46 -12.08 1.57
C PHE A 3 -22.88 -10.96 0.61
N HIS A 4 -22.23 -9.80 0.67
CA HIS A 4 -22.54 -8.66 -0.19
C HIS A 4 -22.23 -8.94 -1.67
N LEU A 5 -21.14 -9.66 -1.96
CA LEU A 5 -20.85 -10.09 -3.33
C LEU A 5 -21.93 -11.05 -3.87
N SER A 6 -22.32 -12.05 -3.09
CA SER A 6 -23.37 -13.00 -3.48
C SER A 6 -24.71 -12.31 -3.68
N ALA A 7 -25.07 -11.36 -2.82
CA ALA A 7 -26.29 -10.57 -2.95
C ALA A 7 -26.26 -9.64 -4.18
N ALA A 8 -25.11 -9.02 -4.50
CA ALA A 8 -24.95 -8.23 -5.72
C ALA A 8 -25.17 -9.08 -6.99
N LEU A 9 -24.53 -10.24 -7.06
CA LEU A 9 -24.68 -11.19 -8.17
C LEU A 9 -26.13 -11.71 -8.29
N LEU A 10 -26.79 -11.98 -7.17
CA LEU A 10 -28.19 -12.39 -7.14
C LEU A 10 -29.10 -11.30 -7.70
N PHE A 11 -28.96 -10.05 -7.25
CA PHE A 11 -29.77 -8.93 -7.76
C PHE A 11 -29.55 -8.68 -9.25
N TRP A 12 -28.31 -8.73 -9.74
CA TRP A 12 -28.05 -8.61 -11.18
C TRP A 12 -28.62 -9.78 -11.98
N SER A 13 -28.51 -11.01 -11.46
CA SER A 13 -29.09 -12.18 -12.11
C SER A 13 -30.61 -12.06 -12.23
N ILE A 14 -31.29 -11.60 -11.17
CA ILE A 14 -32.74 -11.35 -11.18
C ILE A 14 -33.08 -10.22 -12.17
N GLY A 15 -32.35 -9.11 -12.14
CA GLY A 15 -32.57 -7.96 -13.03
C GLY A 15 -32.49 -8.31 -14.52
N LEU A 16 -31.55 -9.20 -14.90
CA LEU A 16 -31.37 -9.68 -16.27
C LEU A 16 -32.44 -10.68 -16.72
N LEU A 17 -33.07 -11.39 -15.79
CA LEU A 17 -34.09 -12.39 -16.07
C LEU A 17 -35.51 -11.80 -16.10
N ILE A 18 -35.70 -10.55 -15.71
CA ILE A 18 -37.00 -9.86 -15.77
C ILE A 18 -37.33 -9.53 -17.23
N PRO A 19 -38.45 -10.04 -17.78
CA PRO A 19 -38.85 -9.75 -19.16
C PRO A 19 -39.30 -8.30 -19.33
N ALA A 20 -39.24 -7.83 -20.58
CA ALA A 20 -39.27 -6.44 -20.99
C ALA A 20 -40.57 -5.60 -20.82
N PRO A 21 -41.74 -6.05 -20.31
CA PRO A 21 -42.75 -5.05 -19.93
C PRO A 21 -42.49 -4.41 -18.56
N ASN A 22 -41.50 -4.86 -17.78
CA ASN A 22 -41.25 -4.37 -16.42
C ASN A 22 -39.84 -3.74 -16.24
N ASP A 23 -39.57 -2.72 -17.04
CA ASP A 23 -38.29 -2.00 -17.06
C ASP A 23 -37.94 -1.36 -15.70
N HIS A 24 -38.94 -0.89 -14.96
CA HIS A 24 -38.74 -0.32 -13.63
C HIS A 24 -38.23 -1.35 -12.62
N ALA A 25 -38.76 -2.59 -12.64
CA ALA A 25 -38.29 -3.64 -11.77
C ALA A 25 -36.87 -4.07 -12.15
N SER A 26 -36.58 -4.28 -13.44
CA SER A 26 -35.23 -4.62 -13.90
C SER A 26 -34.20 -3.57 -13.46
N LEU A 27 -34.49 -2.28 -13.68
CA LEU A 27 -33.62 -1.18 -13.25
C LEU A 27 -33.41 -1.17 -11.74
N THR A 28 -34.47 -1.40 -10.95
CA THR A 28 -34.38 -1.44 -9.47
C THR A 28 -33.44 -2.54 -9.01
N PHE A 29 -33.55 -3.74 -9.58
CA PHE A 29 -32.65 -4.85 -9.26
C PHE A 29 -31.20 -4.58 -9.67
N VAL A 30 -30.99 -3.94 -10.82
CA VAL A 30 -29.64 -3.53 -11.24
C VAL A 30 -29.01 -2.53 -10.27
N LEU A 31 -29.78 -1.54 -9.82
CA LEU A 31 -29.34 -0.54 -8.85
C LEU A 31 -29.07 -1.17 -7.47
N MET A 32 -29.94 -2.08 -7.02
CA MET A 32 -29.72 -2.82 -5.76
C MET A 32 -28.46 -3.68 -5.82
N GLY A 33 -28.20 -4.35 -6.95
CA GLY A 33 -26.95 -5.08 -7.17
C GLY A 33 -25.72 -4.18 -7.07
N PHE A 34 -25.79 -2.99 -7.68
CA PHE A 34 -24.72 -2.00 -7.60
C PHE A 34 -24.47 -1.49 -6.17
N ILE A 35 -25.52 -1.12 -5.44
CA ILE A 35 -25.41 -0.69 -4.03
C ILE A 35 -24.74 -1.79 -3.19
N THR A 36 -25.18 -3.04 -3.38
CA THR A 36 -24.63 -4.17 -2.64
C THR A 36 -23.16 -4.42 -3.00
N PHE A 37 -22.78 -4.23 -4.25
CA PHE A 37 -21.38 -4.31 -4.68
C PHE A 37 -20.52 -3.21 -4.07
N LEU A 38 -21.02 -1.98 -3.93
CA LEU A 38 -20.31 -0.91 -3.21
C LEU A 38 -20.07 -1.26 -1.74
N LEU A 39 -21.07 -1.86 -1.07
CA LEU A 39 -20.90 -2.34 0.31
C LEU A 39 -19.83 -3.43 0.40
N PHE A 40 -19.79 -4.35 -0.57
CA PHE A 40 -18.73 -5.36 -0.67
C PHE A 40 -17.34 -4.71 -0.80
N LEU A 41 -17.18 -3.73 -1.69
CA LEU A 41 -15.90 -3.03 -1.87
C LEU A 41 -15.46 -2.33 -0.57
N ASN A 42 -16.39 -1.69 0.13
CA ASN A 42 -16.11 -1.05 1.42
C ASN A 42 -15.65 -2.07 2.48
N GLU A 43 -16.29 -3.24 2.57
CA GLU A 43 -15.86 -4.33 3.45
C GLU A 43 -14.46 -4.85 3.08
N CYS A 44 -14.15 -4.97 1.79
CA CYS A 44 -12.83 -5.37 1.32
C CYS A 44 -11.75 -4.36 1.72
N LEU A 45 -12.03 -3.06 1.58
CA LEU A 45 -11.12 -2.00 2.00
C LEU A 45 -10.88 -2.03 3.51
N GLU A 46 -11.95 -2.14 4.32
CA GLU A 46 -11.83 -2.22 5.78
C GLU A 46 -11.04 -3.46 6.20
N THR A 47 -11.34 -4.63 5.62
CA THR A 47 -10.60 -5.87 5.91
C THR A 47 -9.12 -5.74 5.55
N THR A 48 -8.82 -5.12 4.40
CA THR A 48 -7.43 -4.88 3.97
C THR A 48 -6.72 -3.92 4.92
N LYS A 49 -7.38 -2.84 5.34
CA LYS A 49 -6.86 -1.90 6.33
C LYS A 49 -6.53 -2.59 7.66
N GLN A 50 -7.45 -3.40 8.19
CA GLN A 50 -7.22 -4.16 9.43
C GLN A 50 -6.05 -5.14 9.30
N LYS A 51 -5.93 -5.80 8.15
CA LYS A 51 -4.77 -6.67 7.87
C LYS A 51 -3.47 -5.88 7.84
N LEU A 52 -3.42 -4.74 7.15
CA LEU A 52 -2.23 -3.88 7.11
C LEU A 52 -1.86 -3.35 8.50
N LEU A 53 -2.83 -2.95 9.32
CA LEU A 53 -2.60 -2.55 10.70
C LEU A 53 -1.98 -3.67 11.53
N LYS A 54 -2.50 -4.89 11.39
CA LYS A 54 -1.94 -6.07 12.06
C LYS A 54 -0.52 -6.38 11.57
N ASP A 55 -0.29 -6.30 10.27
CA ASP A 55 1.03 -6.53 9.67
C ASP A 55 2.04 -5.47 10.14
N ALA A 56 1.63 -4.22 10.28
CA ALA A 56 2.46 -3.16 10.84
C ALA A 56 2.83 -3.42 12.30
N LEU A 57 1.85 -3.76 13.14
CA LEU A 57 2.11 -4.11 14.55
C LEU A 57 3.03 -5.33 14.70
N ASN A 58 2.93 -6.30 13.80
CA ASN A 58 3.82 -7.47 13.80
C ASN A 58 5.22 -7.10 13.32
N ALA A 59 5.33 -6.28 12.27
CA ALA A 59 6.60 -5.86 11.71
C ALA A 59 7.39 -4.95 12.68
N GLU A 60 6.71 -4.09 13.45
CA GLU A 60 7.34 -3.26 14.48
C GLU A 60 8.00 -4.08 15.61
N LYS A 61 7.59 -5.34 15.81
CA LYS A 61 8.16 -6.25 16.81
C LYS A 61 9.37 -7.02 16.29
N LYS A 62 9.60 -7.03 14.98
CA LYS A 62 10.73 -7.74 14.37
C LYS A 62 12.04 -7.02 14.65
N ASN A 63 13.13 -7.78 14.74
CA ASN A 63 14.46 -7.19 14.75
C ASN A 63 14.81 -6.68 13.34
N ILE A 64 15.65 -5.63 13.25
CA ILE A 64 16.08 -5.07 11.96
C ILE A 64 16.70 -6.11 11.02
N ARG A 65 17.36 -7.14 11.57
CA ARG A 65 17.96 -8.26 10.81
C ARG A 65 16.93 -9.20 10.15
N GLU A 66 15.68 -9.16 10.61
CA GLU A 66 14.58 -9.97 10.07
C GLU A 66 13.75 -9.19 9.04
N LEU A 67 14.06 -7.91 8.85
CA LEU A 67 13.40 -7.05 7.87
C LEU A 67 14.05 -7.21 6.50
N SER A 68 13.24 -7.01 5.47
CA SER A 68 13.76 -6.79 4.12
C SER A 68 14.35 -5.39 4.04
N SER A 69 15.38 -5.20 3.22
CA SER A 69 16.00 -3.90 3.05
C SER A 69 16.47 -3.65 1.62
N PHE A 70 16.52 -2.39 1.25
CA PHE A 70 17.17 -1.91 0.04
C PHE A 70 17.75 -0.52 0.28
N THR A 71 18.77 -0.16 -0.48
CA THR A 71 19.27 1.22 -0.53
C THR A 71 18.65 1.91 -1.73
N GLY A 72 18.12 3.11 -1.52
CA GLY A 72 17.40 3.84 -2.54
C GLY A 72 17.25 5.31 -2.21
N ARG A 73 16.65 6.06 -3.13
CA ARG A 73 16.41 7.50 -2.96
C ARG A 73 14.99 7.75 -2.50
N LEU A 74 14.80 8.69 -1.58
CA LEU A 74 13.48 9.20 -1.24
C LEU A 74 12.88 9.91 -2.46
N VAL A 75 11.70 9.49 -2.92
CA VAL A 75 10.95 10.18 -3.98
C VAL A 75 9.98 11.18 -3.40
N GLY A 76 9.29 10.83 -2.31
CA GLY A 76 8.42 11.75 -1.60
C GLY A 76 7.27 11.08 -0.85
N ILE A 77 6.46 11.90 -0.19
CA ILE A 77 5.27 11.48 0.57
C ILE A 77 4.01 11.78 -0.24
N GLN A 78 3.19 10.76 -0.52
CA GLN A 78 2.02 10.84 -1.40
C GLN A 78 0.73 10.39 -0.69
N ASN A 79 0.44 10.97 0.48
CA ASN A 79 -0.71 10.58 1.30
C ASN A 79 -2.06 10.70 0.58
N ASN A 80 -2.19 11.66 -0.34
CA ASN A 80 -3.41 11.86 -1.12
C ASN A 80 -3.74 10.71 -2.09
N LYS A 81 -2.78 9.81 -2.38
CA LYS A 81 -3.00 8.65 -3.26
C LYS A 81 -3.36 7.37 -2.52
N SER A 82 -3.25 7.36 -1.19
CA SER A 82 -3.50 6.16 -0.38
C SER A 82 -4.98 6.06 0.02
N PRO A 83 -5.65 4.91 -0.21
CA PRO A 83 -6.99 4.67 0.33
C PRO A 83 -6.99 4.49 1.87
N PHE A 84 -5.81 4.47 2.51
CA PHE A 84 -5.62 4.28 3.95
C PHE A 84 -4.88 5.47 4.60
N SER A 85 -5.03 6.67 4.03
CA SER A 85 -4.33 7.88 4.46
C SER A 85 -4.69 8.33 5.90
N ASP A 86 -5.80 7.83 6.44
CA ASP A 86 -6.23 8.02 7.83
C ASP A 86 -5.37 7.22 8.83
N CYS A 87 -4.77 6.13 8.39
CA CYS A 87 -4.02 5.19 9.25
C CYS A 87 -2.52 5.12 8.91
N PHE A 88 -2.14 5.44 7.67
CA PHE A 88 -0.78 5.30 7.19
C PHE A 88 -0.35 6.52 6.37
N THR A 89 0.93 6.87 6.52
CA THR A 89 1.62 7.75 5.58
C THR A 89 2.16 6.91 4.42
N TYR A 90 1.90 7.34 3.19
CA TYR A 90 2.33 6.63 1.98
C TYR A 90 3.58 7.28 1.44
N ILE A 91 4.69 6.55 1.45
CA ILE A 91 6.03 7.06 1.13
C ILE A 91 6.60 6.26 -0.02
N ILE A 92 7.15 6.96 -1.01
CA ILE A 92 7.73 6.35 -2.20
C ILE A 92 9.24 6.50 -2.17
N PHE A 93 9.93 5.40 -2.45
CA PHE A 93 11.36 5.34 -2.64
C PHE A 93 11.68 4.83 -4.05
N PHE A 94 12.85 5.14 -4.58
CA PHE A 94 13.37 4.57 -5.82
C PHE A 94 14.56 3.68 -5.50
N ASN A 95 14.47 2.38 -5.79
CA ASN A 95 15.52 1.42 -5.44
C ASN A 95 16.65 1.31 -6.49
N GLY A 96 16.58 2.07 -7.59
CA GLY A 96 17.52 1.95 -8.71
C GLY A 96 16.84 1.50 -10.01
N GLU A 97 15.74 0.77 -9.91
CA GLU A 97 15.01 0.21 -11.06
C GLU A 97 13.59 0.76 -11.16
N TYR A 98 12.86 0.78 -10.04
CA TYR A 98 11.46 1.20 -9.99
C TYR A 98 11.11 1.91 -8.69
N GLU A 99 9.93 2.55 -8.68
CA GLU A 99 9.36 3.16 -7.49
C GLU A 99 8.76 2.08 -6.57
N VAL A 100 9.18 2.11 -5.31
CA VAL A 100 8.76 1.21 -4.23
C VAL A 100 7.88 2.00 -3.26
N PRO A 101 6.55 1.85 -3.35
CA PRO A 101 5.65 2.47 -2.41
C PRO A 101 5.54 1.66 -1.11
N LEU A 102 5.66 2.33 0.03
CA LEU A 102 5.54 1.73 1.35
C LEU A 102 4.56 2.51 2.24
N PHE A 103 3.83 1.76 3.06
CA PHE A 103 2.96 2.32 4.10
C PHE A 103 3.74 2.44 5.40
N CYS A 104 3.81 3.64 5.95
CA CYS A 104 4.46 3.90 7.22
C CYS A 104 3.43 4.32 8.27
N LYS A 105 3.46 3.68 9.44
CA LYS A 105 2.63 4.05 10.60
C LYS A 105 3.45 4.70 11.72
N ARG A 106 4.75 4.40 11.80
CA ARG A 106 5.62 4.85 12.89
C ARG A 106 5.92 6.34 12.75
N GLU A 107 5.37 7.16 13.65
CA GLU A 107 5.49 8.62 13.60
C GLU A 107 6.94 9.12 13.61
N GLU A 108 7.82 8.45 14.34
CA GLU A 108 9.25 8.81 14.42
C GLU A 108 9.92 8.72 13.04
N VAL A 109 9.62 7.67 12.28
CA VAL A 109 10.14 7.45 10.93
C VAL A 109 9.54 8.46 9.95
N ILE A 110 8.23 8.73 10.09
CA ILE A 110 7.54 9.74 9.27
C ILE A 110 8.19 11.12 9.47
N LYS A 111 8.39 11.54 10.73
CA LYS A 111 9.04 12.82 11.06
C LYS A 111 10.46 12.89 10.54
N LYS A 112 11.22 11.79 10.68
CA LYS A 112 12.58 11.68 10.13
C LYS A 112 12.59 11.89 8.62
N ILE A 113 11.68 11.25 7.88
CA ILE A 113 11.58 11.38 6.42
C ILE A 113 11.13 12.78 5.99
N GLN A 114 10.18 13.39 6.71
CA GLN A 114 9.71 14.75 6.43
C GLN A 114 10.79 15.83 6.54
N GLN A 115 11.88 15.54 7.26
CA GLN A 115 13.03 16.44 7.41
C GLN A 115 14.10 16.26 6.34
N LEU A 116 13.96 15.26 5.46
CA LEU A 116 14.91 14.97 4.40
C LEU A 116 14.47 15.59 3.09
N ASP A 117 15.45 15.97 2.27
CA ASP A 117 15.19 16.43 0.92
C ASP A 117 14.85 15.24 0.00
N GLU A 118 13.96 15.47 -0.96
CA GLU A 118 13.72 14.52 -2.05
C GLU A 118 15.05 14.22 -2.78
N GLY A 119 15.27 12.95 -3.12
CA GLY A 119 16.53 12.46 -3.70
C GLY A 119 17.55 11.97 -2.66
N THR A 120 17.33 12.19 -1.35
CA THR A 120 18.22 11.68 -0.29
C THR A 120 18.35 10.16 -0.36
N CYS A 121 19.59 9.65 -0.34
CA CYS A 121 19.87 8.22 -0.35
C CYS A 121 19.76 7.62 1.06
N LEU A 122 18.96 6.57 1.19
CA LEU A 122 18.61 5.94 2.45
C LEU A 122 18.64 4.42 2.29
N THR A 123 19.06 3.71 3.34
CA THR A 123 18.74 2.30 3.51
C THR A 123 17.35 2.21 4.15
N VAL A 124 16.44 1.53 3.46
CA VAL A 124 15.03 1.40 3.81
C VAL A 124 14.80 0.01 4.38
N TYR A 125 14.28 -0.09 5.60
CA TYR A 125 13.95 -1.37 6.24
C TYR A 125 12.45 -1.55 6.35
N TYR A 126 11.95 -2.65 5.83
CA TYR A 126 10.52 -2.88 5.65
C TYR A 126 10.15 -4.35 5.81
N SER A 127 8.87 -4.62 6.02
CA SER A 127 8.31 -5.98 6.00
C SER A 127 7.04 -5.96 5.16
N ASN A 128 6.99 -6.79 4.11
CA ASN A 128 5.95 -6.73 3.07
C ASN A 128 5.88 -5.34 2.41
N TYR A 129 4.85 -4.56 2.76
CA TYR A 129 4.65 -3.19 2.26
C TYR A 129 4.72 -2.15 3.39
N ILE A 130 5.12 -2.58 4.60
CA ILE A 130 5.17 -1.70 5.77
C ILE A 130 6.60 -1.21 5.98
N LEU A 131 6.79 0.10 5.96
CA LEU A 131 8.03 0.76 6.32
C LEU A 131 8.21 0.78 7.84
N ILE A 132 9.37 0.32 8.32
CA ILE A 132 9.68 0.19 9.74
C ILE A 132 10.80 1.12 10.20
N GLU A 133 11.84 1.32 9.39
CA GLU A 133 12.96 2.20 9.70
C GLU A 133 13.64 2.69 8.41
N VAL A 134 14.31 3.83 8.49
CA VAL A 134 15.20 4.32 7.43
C VAL A 134 16.53 4.75 8.03
N GLU A 135 17.64 4.50 7.35
CA GLU A 135 18.97 4.94 7.78
C GLU A 135 19.63 5.77 6.68
N SER A 136 20.21 6.91 7.04
CA SER A 136 20.98 7.71 6.08
C SER A 136 22.26 6.98 5.69
N VAL A 137 22.49 6.80 4.40
CA VAL A 137 23.76 6.25 3.91
C VAL A 137 24.84 7.29 4.16
N HIS A 138 25.83 6.99 5.01
CA HIS A 138 26.97 7.87 5.18
C HIS A 138 27.88 7.74 3.96
N ARG A 139 28.41 8.89 3.50
CA ARG A 139 29.15 9.05 2.24
C ARG A 139 30.37 8.12 2.06
N MET A 140 30.83 7.45 3.11
CA MET A 140 31.94 6.48 3.08
C MET A 140 31.55 5.12 2.47
N ASP A 141 30.26 4.77 2.42
CA ASP A 141 29.79 3.48 1.86
C ASP A 141 29.62 3.52 0.33
N LEU A 142 29.69 4.70 -0.29
CA LEU A 142 29.61 4.87 -1.74
C LEU A 142 30.97 4.68 -2.45
N GLU A 143 32.08 4.85 -1.73
CA GLU A 143 33.43 4.64 -2.28
C GLU A 143 33.83 3.15 -2.32
N SER A 144 33.30 2.32 -1.41
CA SER A 144 33.56 0.87 -1.42
C SER A 144 32.85 0.15 -2.57
N VAL A 145 31.63 0.56 -2.90
CA VAL A 145 30.87 0.01 -4.05
C VAL A 145 31.49 0.43 -5.39
N ALA A 146 32.00 1.66 -5.49
CA ALA A 146 32.68 2.13 -6.69
C ALA A 146 34.06 1.49 -6.91
N GLN A 147 34.72 1.00 -5.85
CA GLN A 147 36.01 0.29 -5.95
C GLN A 147 35.85 -1.18 -6.40
N ASP A 148 34.77 -1.87 -6.00
CA ASP A 148 34.53 -3.25 -6.44
C ASP A 148 34.17 -3.35 -7.94
N GLU A 149 33.56 -2.30 -8.52
CA GLU A 149 33.34 -2.22 -9.98
C GLU A 149 34.63 -1.96 -10.78
N GLN A 150 35.70 -1.45 -10.15
CA GLN A 150 36.99 -1.25 -10.82
C GLN A 150 37.94 -2.45 -10.71
N LEU A 151 37.68 -3.37 -9.77
CA LEU A 151 38.49 -4.58 -9.56
C LEU A 151 37.97 -5.83 -10.28
N SER A 152 36.87 -5.72 -11.02
CA SER A 152 36.27 -6.80 -11.81
C SER A 152 36.55 -6.70 -13.32
N VAL A 153 37.76 -6.25 -13.69
CA VAL A 153 38.32 -6.42 -15.04
C VAL A 153 38.91 -7.82 -15.20
#